data_AF-A0A928WFA5-F1
#
_entry.id   AF-A0A928WFA5-F1
#
_cell.length_a   1.000
_cell.length_b   1.000
_cell.length_c   1.000
_cell.angle_alpha   90.00
_cell.angle_beta   90.00
_cell.angle_gamma   90.00
#
_symmetry.space_group_name_H-M   'P 1'
#
loop_
_entity.id
_entity.type
_entity.pdbx_description
1 polymer ?
#
loop_
_entity_poly.entity_id
_entity_poly.type
_entity_poly.pdbx_seq_one_letter_code
_entity_poly.pdbx_strand_id
1 'polypeptide(L)'
;MARSNGVKTEASAQELPIVSDIQDPVEIEEQDELVADVQDIDSILNSLKTLLSSVEKLQKIRQEVGDIKPLIGRMLDGELLAGDELEQLKTGVSGLSRLTRAYSDHQAALAKAQPARNLLDQVLKESKTN
;
A
#
# COMPACT_ATOMS: atom_id res chain seq x y z
N MET A 1 71.59 -12.48 -12.62
CA MET A 1 71.37 -13.53 -11.60
C MET A 1 69.89 -13.90 -11.66
N ALA A 2 69.55 -15.00 -12.35
CA ALA A 2 69.39 -16.39 -11.85
C ALA A 2 67.96 -16.64 -11.30
N ARG A 3 67.03 -17.12 -12.16
CA ARG A 3 66.52 -18.52 -12.32
C ARG A 3 65.51 -18.90 -11.21
N SER A 4 64.19 -18.98 -11.50
CA SER A 4 63.41 -20.03 -12.21
C SER A 4 63.30 -21.36 -11.45
N ASN A 5 62.06 -21.85 -11.32
CA ASN A 5 61.55 -23.24 -11.47
C ASN A 5 60.17 -23.27 -10.76
N GLY A 6 59.06 -23.76 -11.32
CA GLY A 6 58.81 -24.78 -12.33
C GLY A 6 57.77 -25.74 -11.72
N VAL A 7 56.60 -25.95 -12.34
CA VAL A 7 56.07 -27.22 -12.91
C VAL A 7 54.54 -26.96 -12.96
N LYS A 8 53.75 -26.93 -14.04
CA LYS A 8 53.59 -27.63 -15.34
C LYS A 8 53.19 -29.11 -15.22
N THR A 9 51.89 -29.38 -15.35
CA THR A 9 51.39 -30.59 -16.02
C THR A 9 50.08 -30.27 -16.74
N GLU A 10 50.15 -30.41 -18.06
CA GLU A 10 49.06 -30.37 -19.04
C GLU A 10 48.41 -31.77 -19.15
N ALA A 11 47.25 -31.80 -19.84
CA ALA A 11 46.85 -32.79 -20.84
C ALA A 11 45.66 -33.71 -20.51
N SER A 12 44.58 -33.53 -21.28
CA SER A 12 44.15 -34.46 -22.33
C SER A 12 42.64 -34.74 -22.33
N ALA A 13 42.11 -34.81 -23.55
CA ALA A 13 40.72 -34.73 -23.95
C ALA A 13 39.96 -36.07 -23.95
N GLN A 14 38.66 -35.97 -24.27
CA GLN A 14 37.69 -37.00 -24.71
C GLN A 14 36.96 -37.69 -23.53
N GLU A 15 35.62 -37.72 -23.45
CA GLU A 15 34.65 -38.13 -24.46
C GLU A 15 33.30 -37.36 -24.36
N LEU A 16 32.74 -36.95 -25.50
CA LEU A 16 31.30 -36.90 -25.79
C LEU A 16 31.06 -38.02 -26.83
N PRO A 17 29.95 -38.79 -26.82
CA PRO A 17 28.62 -38.33 -27.25
C PRO A 17 27.50 -38.96 -26.34
N ILE A 18 26.18 -38.74 -26.44
CA ILE A 18 25.26 -38.84 -27.58
C ILE A 18 23.97 -38.07 -27.21
N VAL A 19 23.45 -37.41 -28.24
CA VAL A 19 22.25 -36.59 -28.40
C VAL A 19 20.95 -37.30 -27.98
N SER A 20 20.01 -36.55 -27.39
CA SER A 20 18.58 -36.67 -27.70
C SER A 20 17.94 -35.29 -27.62
N ASP A 21 17.68 -34.72 -28.79
CA ASP A 21 16.75 -33.63 -29.05
C ASP A 21 15.38 -33.91 -28.45
N ILE A 22 14.85 -33.00 -27.64
CA ILE A 22 13.43 -32.58 -27.65
C ILE A 22 13.37 -31.08 -27.29
N GLN A 23 13.41 -30.25 -28.32
CA GLN A 23 12.51 -29.13 -28.61
C GLN A 23 11.70 -28.50 -27.45
N ASP A 24 12.07 -27.25 -27.13
CA ASP A 24 11.26 -26.07 -26.72
C ASP A 24 10.26 -26.16 -25.52
N PRO A 25 9.86 -25.04 -24.88
CA PRO A 25 10.27 -23.63 -25.08
C PRO A 25 10.71 -22.91 -23.78
N VAL A 26 11.35 -21.76 -23.99
CA VAL A 26 11.36 -20.55 -23.15
C VAL A 26 10.45 -20.63 -21.92
N GLU A 27 11.05 -20.70 -20.72
CA GLU A 27 10.41 -20.26 -19.48
C GLU A 27 10.12 -18.77 -19.61
N ILE A 28 8.95 -18.46 -20.18
CA ILE A 28 8.25 -17.22 -19.91
C ILE A 28 7.83 -17.40 -18.45
N GLU A 29 8.66 -16.90 -17.52
CA GLU A 29 8.17 -16.61 -16.18
C GLU A 29 6.93 -15.75 -16.36
N GLU A 30 5.83 -16.35 -15.94
CA GLU A 30 4.46 -15.91 -16.07
C GLU A 30 4.40 -14.40 -15.82
N GLN A 31 4.20 -13.65 -16.90
CA GLN A 31 3.56 -12.34 -16.80
C GLN A 31 2.17 -12.63 -16.24
N ASP A 32 2.13 -12.65 -14.91
CA ASP A 32 0.96 -12.81 -14.06
C ASP A 32 -0.23 -12.19 -14.79
N GLU A 33 -1.13 -13.07 -15.24
CA GLU A 33 -2.20 -12.75 -16.16
C GLU A 33 -2.88 -11.45 -15.73
N LEU A 34 -2.67 -10.40 -16.53
CA LEU A 34 -3.46 -9.17 -16.52
C LEU A 34 -4.90 -9.43 -17.01
N VAL A 35 -5.47 -10.59 -16.68
CA VAL A 35 -6.87 -10.90 -16.89
C VAL A 35 -7.58 -10.54 -15.60
N ALA A 36 -7.67 -9.24 -15.33
CA ALA A 36 -8.69 -8.75 -14.40
C ALA A 36 -10.04 -9.13 -15.00
N ASP A 37 -10.73 -10.10 -14.40
CA ASP A 37 -12.11 -10.42 -14.77
C ASP A 37 -12.94 -9.12 -14.63
N VAL A 38 -13.99 -8.98 -15.43
CA VAL A 38 -14.91 -7.82 -15.31
C VAL A 38 -15.46 -7.72 -13.88
N GLN A 39 -15.62 -8.87 -13.20
CA GLN A 39 -15.95 -8.96 -11.77
C GLN A 39 -14.88 -8.33 -10.87
N ASP A 40 -13.60 -8.49 -11.19
CA ASP A 40 -12.50 -7.89 -10.44
C ASP A 40 -12.48 -6.37 -10.61
N ILE A 41 -12.69 -5.87 -11.83
CA ILE A 41 -12.74 -4.43 -12.12
C ILE A 41 -13.90 -3.77 -11.38
N ASP A 42 -15.09 -4.35 -11.39
CA ASP A 42 -16.24 -3.83 -10.65
C ASP A 42 -16.01 -3.86 -9.13
N SER A 43 -15.38 -4.92 -8.61
CA SER A 43 -15.02 -5.02 -7.20
C SER A 43 -13.99 -3.96 -6.78
N ILE A 44 -13.03 -3.66 -7.66
CA ILE A 44 -12.01 -2.63 -7.50
C ILE A 44 -12.65 -1.24 -7.48
N LEU A 45 -13.53 -0.95 -8.45
CA LEU A 45 -14.27 0.31 -8.50
C LEU A 45 -15.14 0.51 -7.25
N ASN A 46 -15.80 -0.54 -6.76
CA ASN A 46 -16.57 -0.49 -5.52
C ASN A 46 -15.69 -0.25 -4.29
N SER A 47 -14.49 -0.85 -4.25
CA SER A 47 -13.51 -0.63 -3.18
C SER A 47 -13.00 0.82 -3.18
N LEU A 48 -12.72 1.39 -4.35
CA LEU A 48 -12.35 2.80 -4.51
C LEU A 48 -13.48 3.75 -4.09
N LYS A 49 -14.72 3.49 -4.51
CA LYS A 49 -15.90 4.27 -4.10
C LYS A 49 -16.11 4.22 -2.59
N THR A 50 -15.89 3.06 -1.99
CA THR A 50 -15.93 2.88 -0.53
C THR A 50 -14.85 3.69 0.16
N LEU A 51 -13.61 3.65 -0.35
CA LEU A 51 -12.50 4.45 0.17
C LEU A 51 -12.82 5.95 0.10
N LEU A 52 -13.27 6.46 -1.05
CA LEU A 52 -13.67 7.86 -1.21
C LEU A 52 -14.75 8.26 -0.20
N SER A 53 -15.80 7.44 -0.10
CA SER A 53 -16.90 7.67 0.85
C SER A 53 -16.40 7.67 2.31
N SER A 54 -15.43 6.83 2.64
CA SER A 54 -14.83 6.79 3.98
C SER A 54 -14.01 8.05 4.29
N VAL A 55 -13.29 8.59 3.31
CA VAL A 55 -12.54 9.85 3.44
C VAL A 55 -13.50 11.02 3.66
N GLU A 56 -14.59 11.10 2.87
CA GLU A 56 -15.60 12.16 3.04
C GLU A 56 -16.25 12.11 4.43
N LYS A 57 -16.60 10.92 4.90
CA LYS A 57 -17.12 10.72 6.27
C LYS A 57 -16.11 11.16 7.33
N LEU A 58 -14.85 10.78 7.17
CA LEU A 58 -13.77 11.17 8.08
C LEU A 58 -13.63 12.70 8.14
N GLN A 59 -13.67 13.38 6.99
CA GLN A 59 -13.58 14.84 6.91
C GLN A 59 -14.76 15.53 7.60
N LYS A 60 -15.99 15.06 7.40
CA LYS A 60 -17.18 15.59 8.09
C LYS A 60 -17.07 15.44 9.60
N ILE A 61 -16.72 14.25 10.08
CA ILE A 61 -16.57 14.01 11.52
C ILE A 61 -15.42 14.84 12.11
N ARG A 62 -14.33 15.06 11.36
CA ARG A 62 -13.23 15.94 11.79
C ARG A 62 -13.68 17.39 11.93
N GLN A 63 -14.55 17.88 11.04
CA GLN A 63 -15.14 19.21 11.15
C GLN A 63 -16.07 19.32 12.37
N GLU A 64 -16.87 18.28 12.65
CA GLU A 64 -17.73 18.22 13.84
C GLU A 64 -16.92 18.23 15.15
N VAL A 65 -15.74 17.60 15.17
CA VAL A 65 -14.84 17.63 16.31
C VAL A 65 -14.36 19.05 16.60
N GLY A 66 -14.09 19.86 15.57
CA GLY A 66 -13.58 21.21 15.70
C GLY A 66 -12.21 21.29 16.39
N ASP A 67 -11.84 22.49 16.84
CA ASP A 67 -10.61 22.70 17.60
C ASP A 67 -10.87 22.67 19.11
N ILE A 68 -10.93 21.47 19.68
CA ILE A 68 -11.12 21.27 21.13
C ILE A 68 -9.82 21.14 21.92
N LYS A 69 -8.67 21.04 21.25
CA LYS A 69 -7.37 20.90 21.93
C LYS A 69 -7.09 22.03 22.94
N PRO A 70 -7.28 23.32 22.60
CA PRO A 70 -7.07 24.40 23.58
C PRO A 70 -8.06 24.34 24.75
N LEU A 71 -9.31 23.92 24.49
CA LEU A 71 -10.35 23.79 25.52
C LEU A 71 -10.02 22.67 26.51
N ILE A 72 -9.53 21.53 26.01
CA ILE A 72 -9.05 20.42 26.86
C ILE A 72 -7.86 20.88 27.72
N GLY A 73 -6.90 21.60 27.14
CA GLY A 73 -5.74 22.11 27.87
C GLY A 73 -6.15 22.98 29.06
N ARG A 74 -6.96 24.02 28.79
CA ARG A 74 -7.49 24.92 29.83
C ARG A 74 -8.27 24.18 30.92
N MET A 75 -9.09 23.19 30.54
CA MET A 75 -9.84 22.37 31.51
C MET A 75 -8.89 21.52 32.38
N LEU A 76 -7.84 20.94 31.80
CA LEU A 76 -6.84 20.17 32.54
C LEU A 76 -5.98 21.04 33.46
N ASP A 77 -5.76 22.30 33.08
CA ASP A 77 -5.08 23.31 33.90
C ASP A 77 -5.99 23.86 35.02
N GLY A 78 -7.26 23.45 35.08
CA GLY A 78 -8.22 23.82 36.11
C GLY A 78 -8.92 25.16 35.87
N GLU A 79 -8.82 25.73 34.67
CA GLU A 79 -9.52 26.96 34.31
C GLU A 79 -11.03 26.71 34.14
N LEU A 80 -11.83 27.69 34.58
CA LEU A 80 -13.26 27.70 34.32
C LEU A 80 -13.53 28.03 32.84
N LEU A 81 -14.10 27.05 32.14
CA LEU A 81 -14.62 27.25 30.79
C LEU A 81 -16.00 27.92 30.84
N ALA A 82 -16.27 28.80 29.87
CA ALA A 82 -17.62 29.35 29.68
C ALA A 82 -18.60 28.24 29.25
N GLY A 83 -19.90 28.46 29.47
CA GLY A 83 -20.94 27.46 29.13
C GLY A 83 -20.90 27.02 27.66
N ASP A 84 -20.70 27.96 26.75
CA ASP A 84 -20.60 27.67 25.31
C ASP A 84 -19.34 26.88 24.95
N GLU A 85 -18.20 27.19 25.60
CA GLU A 85 -16.94 26.45 25.43
C GLU A 85 -17.07 25.01 25.96
N LEU A 86 -17.81 24.82 27.06
CA LEU A 86 -18.07 23.50 27.62
C LEU A 86 -18.98 22.65 26.72
N GLU A 87 -20.02 23.23 26.11
CA GLU A 87 -20.86 22.52 25.15
C GLU A 87 -20.10 22.21 23.84
N GLN A 88 -19.24 23.11 23.38
CA GLN A 88 -18.33 22.84 22.26
C GLN A 88 -17.36 21.70 22.59
N LEU A 89 -16.77 21.71 23.78
CA LEU A 89 -15.86 20.66 24.25
C LEU A 89 -16.58 19.30 24.34
N LYS A 90 -17.77 19.27 24.94
CA LYS A 90 -18.61 18.06 25.04
C LYS A 90 -18.97 17.51 23.66
N THR A 91 -19.39 18.38 22.75
CA THR A 91 -19.70 17.99 21.36
C THR A 91 -18.48 17.44 20.66
N GLY A 92 -17.32 18.12 20.74
CA GLY A 92 -16.11 17.66 20.08
C GLY A 92 -15.52 16.38 20.69
N VAL A 93 -15.57 16.19 22.01
CA VAL A 93 -15.17 14.95 22.68
C VAL A 93 -16.08 13.80 22.26
N SER A 94 -17.39 14.02 22.14
CA SER A 94 -18.30 13.01 21.57
C SER A 94 -17.95 12.68 20.12
N GLY A 95 -17.51 13.68 19.35
CA GLY A 95 -17.02 13.55 17.98
C GLY A 95 -15.73 12.74 17.87
N LEU A 96 -14.82 12.82 18.85
CA LEU A 96 -13.54 12.07 18.86
C LEU A 96 -13.76 10.55 18.80
N SER A 97 -14.78 10.07 19.54
CA SER A 97 -15.15 8.65 19.51
C SER A 97 -15.59 8.22 18.09
N ARG A 98 -16.39 9.06 17.43
CA ARG A 98 -16.83 8.86 16.04
C ARG A 98 -15.68 8.97 15.06
N LEU A 99 -14.74 9.89 15.31
CA LEU A 99 -13.55 10.08 14.47
C LEU A 99 -12.65 8.84 14.50
N THR A 100 -12.45 8.27 15.68
CA THR A 100 -11.66 7.04 15.86
C THR A 100 -12.26 5.87 15.08
N ARG A 101 -13.59 5.73 15.13
CA ARG A 101 -14.30 4.69 14.36
C ARG A 101 -14.21 4.93 12.85
N ALA A 102 -14.44 6.16 12.40
CA ALA A 102 -14.31 6.51 10.99
C ALA A 102 -12.89 6.33 10.46
N TYR A 103 -11.86 6.54 11.29
CA TYR A 103 -10.48 6.27 10.94
C TYR A 103 -10.22 4.77 10.75
N SER A 104 -10.76 3.94 11.65
CA SER A 104 -10.71 2.48 11.49
C SER A 104 -11.40 2.01 10.21
N ASP A 105 -12.58 2.57 9.91
CA ASP A 105 -13.33 2.25 8.68
C ASP A 105 -12.54 2.65 7.42
N HIS A 106 -11.91 3.84 7.44
CA HIS A 106 -11.02 4.29 6.38
C HIS A 106 -9.82 3.37 6.20
N GLN A 107 -9.17 2.93 7.28
CA GLN A 107 -8.03 2.00 7.21
C GLN A 107 -8.44 0.66 6.59
N ALA A 108 -9.62 0.13 6.95
CA ALA A 108 -10.16 -1.07 6.34
C ALA A 108 -10.48 -0.87 4.84
N ALA A 109 -11.05 0.29 4.47
CA ALA A 109 -11.32 0.62 3.08
C ALA A 109 -10.04 0.77 2.25
N LEU A 110 -8.98 1.34 2.84
CA LEU A 110 -7.68 1.50 2.20
C LEU A 110 -7.02 0.15 1.92
N ALA A 111 -7.07 -0.77 2.88
CA ALA A 111 -6.56 -2.13 2.68
C ALA A 111 -7.30 -2.84 1.53
N LYS A 112 -8.63 -2.70 1.44
CA LYS A 112 -9.44 -3.28 0.35
C LYS A 112 -9.18 -2.63 -1.00
N ALA A 113 -8.82 -1.35 -1.02
CA ALA A 113 -8.49 -0.63 -2.25
C ALA A 113 -7.02 -0.81 -2.70
N GLN A 114 -6.21 -1.60 -1.98
CA GLN A 114 -4.81 -1.83 -2.32
C GLN A 114 -4.60 -2.47 -3.71
N PRO A 115 -5.42 -3.45 -4.16
CA PRO A 115 -5.32 -3.98 -5.53
C PRO A 115 -5.49 -2.91 -6.60
N ALA A 116 -6.39 -1.94 -6.37
CA ALA A 116 -6.61 -0.81 -7.26
C ALA A 116 -5.36 0.07 -7.41
N ARG A 117 -4.61 0.26 -6.32
CA ARG A 117 -3.33 0.99 -6.33
C ARG A 117 -2.26 0.23 -7.11
N ASN A 118 -2.17 -1.08 -6.90
CA ASN A 118 -1.19 -1.91 -7.59
C ASN A 118 -1.41 -1.91 -9.11
N LEU A 119 -2.67 -2.00 -9.56
CA LEU A 119 -3.01 -1.88 -10.98
C LEU A 119 -2.66 -0.50 -11.55
N LEU A 120 -2.94 0.57 -10.81
CA LEU A 120 -2.60 1.92 -11.24
C LEU A 120 -1.07 2.13 -11.32
N ASP A 121 -0.32 1.56 -10.38
CA ASP A 121 1.14 1.58 -10.40
C ASP A 121 1.72 0.78 -11.58
N GLN A 122 1.08 -0.32 -11.98
CA GLN A 122 1.48 -1.11 -13.15
C GLN A 122 1.28 -0.32 -14.44
N VAL A 123 0.10 0.28 -14.65
CA VAL A 123 -0.20 1.14 -15.81
C VAL A 123 0.75 2.34 -15.88
N LEU A 124 1.08 2.96 -14.74
CA LEU A 124 2.02 4.08 -14.68
C LEU A 124 3.47 3.68 -14.95
N LYS A 125 3.87 2.43 -14.65
CA LYS A 125 5.22 1.93 -14.98
C LYS A 125 5.33 1.59 -16.46
N GLU A 126 4.33 0.90 -17.03
CA GLU A 126 4.29 0.54 -18.44
C GLU A 126 4.28 1.77 -19.37
N SER A 127 3.66 2.87 -18.94
CA SER A 127 3.65 4.15 -19.68
C SER A 127 4.95 4.95 -19.60
N LYS A 128 5.90 4.60 -18.72
CA LYS A 128 7.23 5.23 -18.66
C LYS A 128 8.30 4.48 -19.47
N THR A 129 8.03 3.24 -19.82
CA THR A 129 8.94 2.36 -20.57
C THR A 129 8.69 2.34 -22.08
N ASN A 130 7.61 2.99 -22.54
CA ASN A 130 7.34 3.30 -23.96
C ASN A 130 7.69 4.76 -24.26
#